data_AF-A0A851MLK2-F1
#
_entry.id   AF-A0A851MLK2-F1
#
_cell.length_a   1.000
_cell.length_b   1.000
_cell.length_c   1.000
_cell.angle_alpha   90.00
_cell.angle_beta   90.00
_cell.angle_gamma   90.00
#
_symmetry.space_group_name_H-M   'P 1'
#
loop_
_entity.id
_entity.type
_entity.pdbx_description
1 polymer ?
#
loop_
_entity_poly.entity_id
_entity_poly.type
_entity_poly.pdbx_seq_one_letter_code
_entity_poly.pdbx_strand_id
1 'polypeptide(L)'
;YTSIPGSCNFETQDQEWTAVCGLTQDPTDDFDWNISKSTVIGQTGPHADHTPGKGQRFLYVNSSTQKEGNKARIITTKFFPASLGVCRVRFWFWMFASRQTGILKV
;
A
#
# COMPACT_ATOMS: atom_id res chain seq x y z
N TYR A 1 -13.89 0.07 10.47
CA TYR A 1 -12.50 0.34 10.07
C TYR A 1 -12.37 1.33 8.91
N THR A 2 -13.40 1.57 8.08
CA THR A 2 -13.32 2.42 6.87
C THR A 2 -13.94 3.81 7.00
N SER A 3 -14.44 4.20 8.18
CA SER A 3 -15.12 5.49 8.40
C SER A 3 -14.20 6.64 8.83
N ILE A 4 -12.88 6.43 8.85
CA ILE A 4 -11.89 7.44 9.22
C ILE A 4 -11.21 7.93 7.94
N PRO A 5 -11.15 9.25 7.68
CA PRO A 5 -10.40 9.79 6.55
C PRO A 5 -8.95 9.27 6.51
N GLY A 6 -8.54 8.72 5.37
CA GLY A 6 -7.21 8.12 5.20
C GLY A 6 -7.11 6.66 5.69
N SER A 7 -8.17 6.09 6.26
CA SER A 7 -8.20 4.67 6.61
C SER A 7 -8.57 3.83 5.40
N CYS A 8 -7.73 2.85 5.08
CA CYS A 8 -7.90 1.98 3.93
C CYS A 8 -7.42 0.58 4.29
N ASN A 9 -8.21 -0.43 3.92
CA ASN A 9 -7.87 -1.84 4.05
C ASN A 9 -7.74 -2.55 2.69
N PHE A 10 -7.85 -1.82 1.58
CA PHE A 10 -7.72 -2.33 0.19
C PHE A 10 -8.70 -3.45 -0.21
N GLU A 11 -9.71 -3.74 0.61
CA GLU A 11 -10.76 -4.73 0.33
C GLU A 11 -11.80 -4.20 -0.67
N THR A 12 -11.36 -3.91 -1.90
CA THR A 12 -12.20 -3.38 -2.98
C THR A 12 -12.22 -4.33 -4.18
N GLN A 13 -13.11 -4.05 -5.14
CA GLN A 13 -12.94 -4.61 -6.48
C GLN A 13 -11.68 -4.00 -7.14
N ASP A 14 -11.10 -4.70 -8.12
CA ASP A 14 -9.77 -4.37 -8.65
C ASP A 14 -9.72 -2.92 -9.18
N GLN A 15 -8.58 -2.24 -8.97
CA GLN A 15 -8.30 -0.83 -9.33
C GLN A 15 -9.18 0.28 -8.69
N GLU A 16 -10.32 -0.04 -8.07
CA GLU A 16 -11.18 0.93 -7.37
C GLU A 16 -10.62 1.45 -6.04
N TRP A 17 -9.50 0.88 -5.56
CA TRP A 17 -8.91 1.23 -4.28
C TRP A 17 -8.48 2.71 -4.21
N THR A 18 -8.14 3.33 -5.33
CA THR A 18 -7.74 4.74 -5.37
C THR A 18 -8.89 5.66 -4.94
N ALA A 19 -10.07 5.45 -5.52
CA ALA A 19 -11.28 6.20 -5.21
C ALA A 19 -11.76 5.89 -3.78
N VAL A 20 -11.82 4.61 -3.40
CA VAL A 20 -12.33 4.19 -2.08
C VAL A 20 -11.43 4.65 -0.94
N CYS A 21 -10.11 4.62 -1.14
CA CYS A 21 -9.15 4.94 -0.08
C CYS A 21 -8.68 6.40 -0.06
N GLY A 22 -9.05 7.19 -1.07
CA GLY A 22 -8.54 8.55 -1.21
C GLY A 22 -7.01 8.59 -1.37
N LEU A 23 -6.47 7.59 -2.05
CA LEU A 23 -5.05 7.45 -2.38
C LEU A 23 -4.90 7.41 -3.91
N THR A 24 -3.78 7.88 -4.43
CA THR A 24 -3.46 7.81 -5.87
C THR A 24 -1.97 7.56 -6.06
N GLN A 25 -1.61 7.01 -7.21
CA GLN A 25 -0.21 6.94 -7.64
C GLN A 25 0.33 8.33 -7.92
N ASP A 26 1.63 8.53 -7.71
CA ASP A 26 2.36 9.70 -8.13
C ASP A 26 2.86 9.52 -9.57
N PRO A 27 2.35 10.26 -10.56
CA PRO A 27 2.76 10.09 -11.96
C PRO A 27 4.20 10.59 -12.24
N THR A 28 4.88 11.13 -11.24
CA THR A 28 6.26 11.64 -11.34
C THR A 28 7.32 10.66 -10.83
N ASP A 29 6.91 9.46 -10.40
CA ASP A 29 7.81 8.40 -9.95
C ASP A 29 8.24 7.45 -11.10
N ASP A 30 8.94 6.37 -10.74
CA ASP A 30 9.55 5.47 -11.73
C ASP A 30 8.66 4.26 -12.05
N PHE A 31 7.76 3.87 -11.14
CA PHE A 31 6.83 2.76 -11.30
C PHE A 31 5.73 2.74 -10.23
N ASP A 32 4.65 2.00 -10.50
CA ASP A 32 3.45 1.99 -9.68
C ASP A 32 3.38 0.87 -8.63
N TRP A 33 2.72 1.18 -7.50
CA TRP A 33 2.22 0.17 -6.56
C TRP A 33 1.13 -0.69 -7.21
N ASN A 34 1.13 -2.00 -6.98
CA ASN A 34 0.09 -2.88 -7.51
C ASN A 34 -0.80 -3.38 -6.38
N ILE A 35 -2.07 -3.66 -6.68
CA ILE A 35 -2.96 -4.36 -5.74
C ILE A 35 -2.86 -5.85 -6.01
N SER A 36 -2.76 -6.66 -4.96
CA SER A 36 -2.79 -8.11 -5.09
C SER A 36 -3.63 -8.77 -4.02
N LYS A 37 -3.86 -10.07 -4.22
CA LYS A 37 -4.43 -10.97 -3.24
C LYS A 37 -3.34 -11.86 -2.66
N SER A 38 -3.43 -12.19 -1.37
CA SER A 38 -2.51 -13.14 -0.71
C SER A 38 -2.38 -14.46 -1.46
N THR A 39 -3.45 -14.92 -2.11
CA THR A 39 -3.50 -16.17 -2.90
C THR A 39 -2.69 -16.12 -4.19
N VAL A 40 -2.37 -14.93 -4.72
CA VAL A 40 -1.73 -14.75 -6.03
C VAL A 40 -0.20 -14.60 -5.91
N ILE A 41 0.30 -14.05 -4.80
CA ILE A 41 1.75 -13.82 -4.62
C ILE A 41 2.51 -15.11 -4.23
N GLY A 42 1.80 -16.20 -3.93
CA GLY A 42 2.42 -17.50 -3.67
C GLY A 42 3.27 -17.51 -2.39
N GLN A 43 4.29 -18.38 -2.33
CA GLN A 43 5.11 -18.61 -1.12
C GLN A 43 6.06 -17.45 -0.75
N THR A 44 6.19 -16.42 -1.59
CA THR A 44 7.08 -15.26 -1.35
C THR A 44 6.32 -14.02 -0.90
N GLY A 45 5.06 -14.16 -0.48
CA GLY A 45 4.24 -13.10 0.11
C GLY A 45 3.63 -13.52 1.45
N PRO A 46 2.96 -12.60 2.17
CA PRO A 46 2.25 -12.96 3.39
C PRO A 46 1.06 -13.88 3.06
N HIS A 47 0.92 -14.97 3.82
CA HIS A 47 -0.12 -15.99 3.59
C HIS A 47 -1.55 -15.45 3.76
N ALA A 48 -1.70 -14.40 4.58
CA ALA A 48 -2.92 -13.62 4.78
C ALA A 48 -2.54 -12.14 4.89
N ASP A 49 -3.42 -11.25 4.45
CA ASP A 49 -3.28 -9.83 4.75
C ASP A 49 -3.59 -9.60 6.26
N HIS A 50 -3.32 -8.39 6.76
CA HIS A 50 -3.56 -8.09 8.18
C HIS A 50 -5.04 -7.78 8.49
N THR A 51 -5.91 -7.64 7.49
CA THR A 51 -7.29 -7.22 7.73
C THR A 51 -8.05 -8.33 8.48
N PRO A 52 -8.64 -8.06 9.67
CA PRO A 52 -9.36 -9.08 10.42
C PRO A 52 -10.50 -9.70 9.60
N GLY A 53 -10.66 -11.02 9.68
CA GLY A 53 -11.72 -11.77 9.00
C GLY A 53 -11.28 -12.35 7.65
N LYS A 54 -11.96 -11.99 6.56
CA LYS A 54 -11.70 -12.49 5.19
C LYS A 54 -10.87 -11.50 4.35
N GLY A 55 -10.02 -10.71 4.99
CA GLY A 55 -9.08 -9.87 4.29
C GLY A 55 -8.18 -10.71 3.39
N GLN A 56 -7.90 -10.20 2.19
CA GLN A 56 -7.02 -10.84 1.24
C GLN A 56 -6.20 -9.84 0.44
N ARG A 57 -6.45 -8.54 0.53
CA ARG A 57 -5.92 -7.55 -0.41
C ARG A 57 -4.96 -6.57 0.24
N PHE A 58 -3.90 -6.26 -0.47
CA PHE A 58 -2.90 -5.28 -0.05
C PHE A 58 -2.19 -4.68 -1.26
N LEU A 59 -1.59 -3.51 -1.04
CA LEU A 59 -0.66 -2.92 -2.00
C LEU A 59 0.71 -3.57 -1.87
N TYR A 60 1.36 -3.80 -3.00
CA TYR A 60 2.71 -4.36 -3.07
C TYR A 60 3.51 -3.74 -4.19
N VAL A 61 4.83 -3.86 -4.06
CA VAL A 61 5.81 -3.58 -5.10
C VAL A 61 6.63 -4.84 -5.34
N ASN A 62 6.89 -5.16 -6.61
CA ASN A 62 7.81 -6.23 -6.95
C ASN A 62 9.21 -5.65 -7.21
N SER A 63 10.07 -5.63 -6.20
CA SER A 63 11.41 -5.06 -6.35
C SER A 63 12.34 -5.86 -7.27
N SER A 64 12.05 -7.15 -7.52
CA SER A 64 12.89 -8.01 -8.36
C SER A 64 12.94 -7.58 -9.82
N THR A 65 11.95 -6.82 -10.28
CA THR A 65 11.87 -6.28 -11.64
C THR A 65 12.33 -4.81 -11.73
N GLN A 66 12.79 -4.23 -10.62
CA GLN A 66 13.16 -2.81 -10.53
C GLN A 66 14.68 -2.62 -10.44
N LYS A 67 15.12 -1.40 -10.77
CA LYS A 67 16.52 -0.98 -10.62
C LYS A 67 16.71 -0.27 -9.28
N GLU A 68 17.93 -0.35 -8.75
CA GLU A 68 18.31 0.45 -7.58
C GLU A 68 18.10 1.94 -7.89
N GLY A 69 17.44 2.64 -6.96
CA GLY A 69 17.08 4.05 -7.11
C GLY A 69 15.67 4.29 -7.66
N ASN A 70 15.03 3.31 -8.29
CA ASN A 70 13.62 3.43 -8.71
C ASN A 70 12.72 3.63 -7.48
N LYS A 71 11.74 4.52 -7.61
CA LYS A 71 10.76 4.84 -6.57
C LYS A 71 9.35 4.56 -7.07
N ALA A 72 8.52 4.07 -6.16
CA ALA A 72 7.07 4.00 -6.29
C ALA A 72 6.44 4.74 -5.12
N ARG A 73 5.46 5.60 -5.38
CA ARG A 73 4.86 6.51 -4.42
C ARG A 73 3.34 6.49 -4.56
N ILE A 74 2.68 6.23 -3.43
CA ILE A 74 1.27 6.55 -3.24
C ILE A 74 1.16 7.85 -2.45
N ILE A 75 0.24 8.71 -2.88
CA ILE A 75 -0.06 9.99 -2.26
C ILE A 75 -1.54 10.09 -1.95
N THR A 76 -1.90 10.94 -0.99
CA THR A 76 -3.30 11.23 -0.66
C THR A 76 -3.92 12.11 -1.75
N THR A 77 -5.15 11.81 -2.18
CA THR A 77 -5.86 12.63 -3.17
C THR A 77 -6.28 14.00 -2.64
N LYS A 78 -6.37 14.14 -1.31
CA LYS A 78 -6.67 15.39 -0.62
C LYS A 78 -5.73 15.57 0.55
N PHE A 79 -5.38 16.83 0.83
CA PHE A 79 -4.65 17.16 2.05
C PHE A 79 -5.52 16.88 3.27
N PHE A 80 -4.90 16.28 4.30
CA PHE A 80 -5.52 16.23 5.60
C PHE A 80 -5.54 17.64 6.19
N PRO A 81 -6.70 18.15 6.63
CA PRO A 81 -6.77 19.46 7.26
C PRO A 81 -5.90 19.48 8.52
N ALA A 82 -5.36 20.66 8.85
CA ALA A 82 -4.64 20.83 10.11
C ALA A 82 -5.55 20.42 11.28
N SER A 83 -5.07 19.49 12.11
CA SER A 83 -5.76 19.07 13.31
C SER A 83 -5.20 19.78 14.54
N LEU A 84 -6.05 19.97 15.55
CA LEU A 84 -5.58 20.34 16.88
C LEU A 84 -5.02 19.07 17.56
N GLY A 85 -3.70 18.99 17.72
CA GLY A 85 -3.01 17.86 18.34
C GLY A 85 -2.18 17.01 17.37
N VAL A 86 -1.95 15.74 17.73
CA VAL A 86 -1.08 14.83 16.97
C VAL A 86 -1.89 14.00 15.97
N CYS A 87 -1.57 14.10 14.68
CA CYS A 87 -2.05 13.16 13.67
C CYS A 87 -1.17 11.90 13.67
N ARG A 88 -1.78 10.71 13.79
CA ARG A 88 -1.05 9.43 13.81
C ARG A 88 -1.38 8.63 12.57
N VAL A 89 -0.37 8.36 11.76
CA VAL A 89 -0.45 7.37 10.67
C VAL A 89 -0.04 6.02 11.22
N ARG A 90 -0.85 4.99 10.94
CA ARG A 90 -0.57 3.60 11.29
C ARG A 90 -0.86 2.74 10.09
N PHE A 91 0.06 1.83 9.78
CA PHE A 91 -0.08 0.91 8.67
C PHE A 91 0.65 -0.39 9.00
N TRP A 92 0.24 -1.45 8.33
CA TRP A 92 0.91 -2.74 8.35
C TRP A 92 1.80 -2.84 7.12
N PHE A 93 3.00 -3.37 7.31
CA PHE A 93 3.92 -3.62 6.21
C PHE A 93 4.51 -5.00 6.34
N TRP A 94 4.86 -5.57 5.20
CA TRP A 94 5.60 -6.80 5.11
C TRP A 94 6.67 -6.64 4.03
N MET A 95 7.89 -7.05 4.33
CA MET A 95 9.01 -6.98 3.41
C MET A 95 9.67 -8.35 3.35
N PHE A 96 9.75 -8.92 2.15
CA PHE A 96 10.52 -10.14 1.93
C PHE A 96 11.99 -9.85 2.19
N ALA A 97 12.68 -10.71 2.93
CA ALA A 97 14.11 -10.54 3.20
C ALA A 97 14.93 -11.01 1.98
N SER A 98 15.48 -10.06 1.23
CA SER A 98 16.34 -10.32 0.07
C SER A 98 17.39 -9.23 -0.10
N ARG A 99 18.39 -9.45 -0.96
CA ARG A 99 19.38 -8.41 -1.30
C ARG A 99 18.80 -7.30 -2.18
N GLN A 100 17.67 -7.57 -2.84
CA GLN A 100 16.95 -6.62 -3.69
C GLN A 100 15.81 -5.91 -2.93
N THR A 101 15.71 -6.11 -1.62
CA THR A 101 14.68 -5.47 -0.81
C THR A 101 15.03 -3.98 -0.63
N GLY A 102 14.11 -3.11 -1.05
CA GLY A 102 14.28 -1.67 -0.96
C GLY A 102 13.98 -1.10 0.42
N ILE A 103 13.75 0.20 0.47
CA ILE A 103 13.42 0.95 1.70
C ILE A 103 11.97 1.46 1.58
N LEU A 104 11.16 1.21 2.61
CA LEU A 104 9.86 1.85 2.77
C LEU A 104 10.03 3.17 3.54
N LYS A 105 9.55 4.28 2.98
CA LYS A 105 9.58 5.63 3.59
C LYS A 105 8.15 6.18 3.68
N VAL A 106 7.87 6.90 4.77
CA VAL A 106 6.63 7.65 5.00
C VAL A 106 6.99 9.10 5.28
#